data_AF-A0A838P7I4-F1
#
_entry.id   AF-A0A838P7I4-F1
#
_cell.length_a   1.000
_cell.length_b   1.000
_cell.length_c   1.000
_cell.angle_alpha   90.00
_cell.angle_beta   90.00
_cell.angle_gamma   90.00
#
_symmetry.space_group_name_H-M   'P 1'
#
loop_
_entity.id
_entity.type
_entity.pdbx_description
1 polymer ?
#
loop_
_entity_poly.entity_id
_entity_poly.type
_entity_poly.pdbx_seq_one_letter_code
_entity_poly.pdbx_strand_id
1 'polypeptide(L)'
;MLGCDETIYTVPAGKRLVIEYASMAAEIPVGQVASWNISTFVGGRLERNRFPQTSPAVAFNNVSATEAGQQVRIYADPGTNVEAGGIPNSGSGSFYFTISGHLVDVP
;
A
#
# COMPACT_ATOMS: atom_id res chain seq x y z
N MET A 1 12.80 11.58 -7.78
CA MET A 1 11.41 11.48 -7.31
C MET A 1 11.47 10.63 -6.05
N LEU A 2 11.30 11.25 -4.89
CA LEU A 2 11.47 10.56 -3.60
C LEU A 2 10.12 9.92 -3.25
N GLY A 3 9.93 8.65 -3.64
CA GLY A 3 8.87 7.82 -3.10
C GLY A 3 9.32 7.11 -1.82
N CYS A 4 8.42 6.38 -1.19
CA CYS A 4 8.70 5.44 -0.11
C CYS A 4 8.50 4.00 -0.57
N ASP A 5 9.21 3.08 0.07
CA ASP A 5 8.96 1.64 0.07
C ASP A 5 9.28 1.16 1.49
N GLU A 6 8.27 0.74 2.24
CA GLU A 6 8.40 0.46 3.68
C GLU A 6 7.72 -0.86 4.05
N THR A 7 8.35 -1.64 4.94
CA THR A 7 7.74 -2.83 5.52
C THR A 7 6.64 -2.40 6.50
N ILE A 8 5.39 -2.72 6.18
CA ILE A 8 4.23 -2.39 7.01
C ILE A 8 3.77 -3.57 7.88
N TYR A 9 4.18 -4.79 7.54
CA TYR A 9 3.83 -6.00 8.29
C TYR A 9 4.80 -7.15 7.98
N THR A 10 5.11 -7.97 8.97
CA THR A 10 5.83 -9.24 8.78
C THR A 10 4.88 -10.40 9.05
N VAL A 11 4.70 -11.27 8.06
CA VAL A 11 3.81 -12.43 8.16
C VAL A 11 4.44 -13.46 9.11
N PRO A 12 3.74 -13.91 10.17
CA PRO A 12 4.25 -14.94 11.05
C PRO A 12 4.58 -16.24 10.30
N ALA A 13 5.58 -16.99 10.78
CA ALA A 13 5.85 -18.32 10.26
C ALA A 13 4.62 -19.24 10.45
N GLY A 14 4.40 -20.17 9.52
CA GLY A 14 3.22 -21.06 9.50
C GLY A 14 1.88 -20.37 9.22
N LYS A 15 1.86 -19.06 8.95
CA LYS A 15 0.66 -18.32 8.57
C LYS A 15 0.81 -17.72 7.19
N ARG A 16 -0.26 -17.74 6.39
CA ARG A 16 -0.41 -16.92 5.18
C ARG A 16 -1.29 -15.73 5.51
N LEU A 17 -0.86 -14.53 5.12
CA LEU A 17 -1.73 -13.36 5.16
C LEU A 17 -2.59 -13.32 3.90
N VAL A 18 -3.89 -13.12 4.09
CA VAL A 18 -4.85 -12.80 3.03
C VAL A 18 -5.28 -11.35 3.23
N ILE A 19 -4.91 -10.47 2.29
CA ILE A 19 -5.30 -9.06 2.28
C ILE A 19 -6.55 -8.93 1.41
N GLU A 20 -7.59 -8.32 1.96
CA GLU A 20 -8.92 -8.22 1.35
C GLU A 20 -9.30 -6.77 1.04
N TYR A 21 -8.63 -5.82 1.67
CA TYR A 21 -8.74 -4.40 1.36
C TYR A 21 -7.39 -3.72 1.54
N ALA A 22 -7.04 -2.84 0.61
CA ALA A 22 -5.88 -1.98 0.72
C ALA A 22 -6.31 -0.54 0.41
N SER A 23 -5.77 0.41 1.16
CA SER A 23 -6.00 1.84 0.95
C SER A 23 -4.77 2.64 1.31
N MET A 24 -4.71 3.83 0.75
CA MET A 24 -3.65 4.79 0.99
C MET A 24 -4.24 6.19 1.05
N ALA A 25 -3.80 6.97 2.03
CA ALA A 25 -3.96 8.42 2.06
C ALA A 25 -2.59 9.07 1.79
N ALA A 26 -2.58 10.11 0.97
CA ALA A 26 -1.39 10.89 0.63
C ALA A 26 -1.61 12.36 0.97
N GLU A 27 -0.70 12.94 1.75
CA GLU A 27 -0.59 14.38 1.94
C GLU A 27 0.43 14.92 0.93
N ILE A 28 -0.10 15.49 -0.15
CA ILE A 28 0.66 16.00 -1.31
C ILE A 28 0.04 17.33 -1.78
N PRO A 29 0.80 18.21 -2.48
CA PRO A 29 0.26 19.48 -2.98
C PRO A 29 -1.01 19.35 -3.83
N VAL A 30 -1.88 20.35 -3.75
CA VAL A 30 -3.17 20.39 -4.47
C VAL A 30 -2.96 20.18 -5.97
N GLY A 31 -3.81 19.35 -6.59
CA GLY A 31 -3.76 19.02 -8.01
C GLY A 31 -2.78 17.90 -8.36
N GLN A 32 -1.95 17.43 -7.43
CA GLN A 32 -1.07 16.27 -7.64
C GLN A 32 -1.81 14.95 -7.42
N VAL A 33 -1.27 13.89 -8.02
CA VAL A 33 -1.74 12.51 -7.82
C VAL A 33 -0.62 11.66 -7.23
N ALA A 34 -0.96 10.56 -6.57
CA ALA A 34 -0.02 9.57 -6.08
C ALA A 34 -0.21 8.21 -6.74
N SER A 35 0.90 7.55 -7.07
CA SER A 35 0.93 6.13 -7.42
C SER A 35 1.30 5.31 -6.20
N TRP A 36 0.78 4.09 -6.09
CA TRP A 36 1.05 3.23 -4.95
C TRP A 36 0.94 1.73 -5.27
N ASN A 37 1.55 0.93 -4.42
CA ASN A 37 1.58 -0.53 -4.53
C ASN A 37 1.64 -1.22 -3.16
N ILE A 38 1.27 -2.50 -3.17
CA ILE A 38 1.57 -3.46 -2.10
C ILE A 38 2.42 -4.58 -2.70
N SER A 39 3.60 -4.83 -2.14
CA SER A 39 4.48 -5.92 -2.54
C SER A 39 4.42 -7.05 -1.52
N THR A 40 4.30 -8.28 -1.99
CA THR A 40 4.27 -9.49 -1.15
C THR A 40 5.04 -10.62 -1.82
N PHE A 41 5.52 -11.59 -1.03
CA PHE A 41 6.01 -12.85 -1.59
C PHE A 41 4.85 -13.81 -1.82
N VAL A 42 4.78 -14.43 -3.00
CA VAL A 42 3.82 -15.50 -3.35
C VAL A 42 4.55 -16.62 -4.08
N GLY A 43 4.52 -17.83 -3.50
CA GLY A 43 5.30 -18.96 -4.02
C GLY A 43 6.80 -18.67 -4.07
N GLY A 44 7.33 -17.89 -3.12
CA GLY A 44 8.75 -17.51 -3.05
C GLY A 44 9.19 -16.44 -4.04
N ARG A 45 8.25 -15.81 -4.79
CA ARG A 45 8.52 -14.70 -5.70
C ARG A 45 7.95 -13.40 -5.14
N LEU A 46 8.73 -12.32 -5.21
CA LEU A 46 8.26 -10.98 -4.86
C LEU A 46 7.37 -10.45 -5.98
N GLU A 47 6.10 -10.20 -5.67
CA GLU A 47 5.09 -9.67 -6.58
C GLU A 47 4.67 -8.27 -6.14
N ARG A 48 4.67 -7.31 -7.07
CA ARG A 48 4.28 -5.91 -6.81
C ARG A 48 2.89 -5.63 -7.38
N ASN A 49 1.89 -5.58 -6.50
CA ASN A 49 0.51 -5.28 -6.87
C ASN A 49 0.32 -3.76 -7.00
N ARG A 50 0.10 -3.29 -8.23
CA ARG A 50 -0.11 -1.86 -8.52
C ARG A 50 -1.59 -1.53 -8.49
N PHE A 51 -1.91 -0.39 -7.89
CA PHE A 51 -3.28 0.11 -7.76
C PHE A 51 -3.50 1.31 -8.68
N PRO A 52 -4.78 1.66 -8.97
CA PRO A 52 -5.10 2.94 -9.59
C PRO A 52 -4.46 4.11 -8.82
N GLN A 53 -3.99 5.10 -9.56
CA GLN A 53 -3.54 6.35 -8.96
C GLN A 53 -4.69 7.01 -8.21
N THR A 54 -4.36 7.82 -7.21
CA THR A 54 -5.35 8.62 -6.49
C THR A 54 -5.99 9.65 -7.42
N SER A 55 -7.16 10.16 -7.03
CA SER A 55 -7.65 11.42 -7.61
C SER A 55 -6.66 12.57 -7.29
N PRO A 56 -6.69 13.69 -8.04
CA PRO A 56 -5.91 14.87 -7.68
C PRO A 56 -6.23 15.33 -6.25
N ALA A 57 -5.19 15.66 -5.49
CA ALA A 57 -5.34 16.16 -4.12
C ALA A 57 -6.11 17.46 -4.07
N VAL A 58 -6.96 17.57 -3.05
CA VAL A 58 -7.79 18.73 -2.78
C VAL A 58 -7.47 19.27 -1.39
N ALA A 59 -7.62 20.57 -1.22
CA ALA A 59 -7.45 21.19 0.09
C ALA A 59 -8.75 21.03 0.90
N PHE A 60 -8.65 20.47 2.09
CA PHE A 60 -9.74 20.37 3.06
C PHE A 60 -9.20 20.69 4.46
N ASN A 61 -9.79 21.66 5.15
CA ASN A 61 -9.34 22.12 6.47
C ASN A 61 -7.82 22.41 6.56
N ASN A 62 -7.27 23.12 5.57
CA ASN A 62 -5.84 23.46 5.43
C ASN A 62 -4.88 22.27 5.23
N VAL A 63 -5.40 21.06 5.02
CA VAL A 63 -4.60 19.90 4.63
C VAL A 63 -4.87 19.61 3.15
N SER A 64 -3.80 19.43 2.37
CA SER A 64 -3.91 18.99 0.98
C SER A 64 -3.70 17.49 0.93
N ALA A 65 -4.77 16.76 0.64
CA ALA A 65 -4.73 15.31 0.69
C ALA A 65 -5.54 14.67 -0.43
N THR A 66 -5.25 13.40 -0.67
CA THR A 66 -6.00 12.51 -1.55
C THR A 66 -5.95 11.09 -1.02
N GLU A 67 -6.92 10.29 -1.42
CA GLU A 67 -7.08 8.93 -0.95
C GLU A 67 -7.40 8.00 -2.12
N ALA A 68 -6.98 6.75 -2.00
CA ALA A 68 -7.40 5.66 -2.87
C ALA A 68 -7.57 4.37 -2.05
N GLY A 69 -8.50 3.53 -2.47
CA GLY A 69 -8.74 2.24 -1.83
C GLY A 69 -9.34 1.26 -2.81
N GLN A 70 -9.09 -0.03 -2.57
CA GLN A 70 -9.57 -1.10 -3.42
C GLN A 70 -9.79 -2.38 -2.61
N GLN A 71 -10.93 -3.04 -2.85
CA GLN A 71 -11.14 -4.41 -2.43
C GLN A 71 -10.26 -5.34 -3.27
N VAL A 72 -9.50 -6.21 -2.61
CA VAL A 72 -8.48 -7.04 -3.24
C VAL A 72 -8.54 -8.48 -2.75
N ARG A 73 -7.72 -9.33 -3.36
CA ARG A 73 -7.39 -10.64 -2.85
C ARG A 73 -5.90 -10.89 -3.08
N ILE A 74 -5.08 -10.38 -2.17
CA ILE A 74 -3.62 -10.49 -2.24
C ILE A 74 -3.17 -11.47 -1.16
N TYR A 75 -2.17 -12.29 -1.49
CA TYR A 75 -1.59 -13.26 -0.58
C TYR A 75 -0.16 -12.86 -0.23
N ALA A 76 0.29 -13.19 0.98
CA ALA A 76 1.69 -13.10 1.36
C ALA A 76 2.13 -14.39 2.06
N ASP A 77 3.28 -14.91 1.62
CA ASP A 77 3.86 -16.15 2.12
C ASP A 77 4.32 -16.04 3.59
N PRO A 78 4.33 -17.17 4.32
CA PRO A 78 4.80 -17.21 5.71
C PRO A 78 6.22 -16.71 5.89
N GLY A 79 6.47 -15.96 6.96
CA GLY A 79 7.81 -15.48 7.31
C GLY A 79 8.36 -14.37 6.40
N THR A 80 7.53 -13.81 5.51
CA THR A 80 7.93 -12.75 4.58
C THR A 80 7.34 -11.39 4.98
N ASN A 81 7.91 -10.32 4.42
CA ASN A 81 7.41 -8.97 4.64
C ASN A 81 6.33 -8.60 3.62
N VAL A 82 5.38 -7.79 4.07
CA VAL A 82 4.47 -7.01 3.24
C VAL A 82 5.01 -5.60 3.21
N GLU A 83 5.26 -5.11 2.00
CA GLU A 83 5.82 -3.78 1.75
C GLU A 83 4.77 -2.90 1.08
N ALA A 84 4.73 -1.63 1.47
CA ALA A 84 3.89 -0.63 0.84
C ALA A 84 4.74 0.46 0.21
N GLY A 85 4.42 0.80 -1.03
CA GLY A 85 5.13 1.82 -1.79
C GLY A 85 4.21 2.95 -2.21
N GLY A 86 4.73 4.18 -2.14
CA GLY A 86 4.00 5.40 -2.51
C GLY A 86 4.92 6.40 -3.19
N ILE A 87 4.45 7.05 -4.25
CA ILE A 87 5.21 8.08 -4.94
C ILE A 87 4.28 9.20 -5.45
N PRO A 88 4.56 10.48 -5.14
CA PRO A 88 3.77 11.59 -5.65
C PRO A 88 4.22 11.88 -7.08
N ASN A 89 3.32 12.33 -7.97
CA ASN A 89 3.68 12.62 -9.37
C ASN A 89 4.76 13.70 -9.54
N SER A 90 5.00 14.53 -8.53
CA SER A 90 6.14 15.45 -8.45
C SER A 90 6.42 15.84 -6.99
N GLY A 91 7.64 16.30 -6.69
CA GLY A 91 8.01 16.73 -5.34
C GLY A 91 8.09 15.57 -4.33
N SER A 92 7.60 15.82 -3.11
CA SER A 92 7.58 14.91 -1.97
C SER A 92 6.20 14.93 -1.30
N GLY A 93 5.88 13.88 -0.55
CA GLY A 93 4.65 13.78 0.22
C GLY A 93 4.76 12.76 1.34
N SER A 94 3.76 12.77 2.23
CA SER A 94 3.58 11.75 3.26
C SER A 94 2.54 10.74 2.80
N PHE A 95 2.78 9.45 3.07
CA PHE A 95 1.90 8.37 2.67
C PHE A 95 1.50 7.55 3.88
N TYR A 96 0.22 7.25 4.01
CA TYR A 96 -0.34 6.43 5.07
C TYR A 96 -1.05 5.24 4.45
N PHE A 97 -0.56 4.04 4.72
CA PHE A 97 -1.11 2.82 4.15
C PHE A 97 -1.95 2.08 5.19
N THR A 98 -3.10 1.57 4.77
CA THR A 98 -3.93 0.68 5.58
C THR A 98 -4.28 -0.56 4.77
N ILE A 99 -4.03 -1.72 5.37
CA ILE A 99 -4.49 -3.01 4.85
C ILE A 99 -5.47 -3.64 5.85
N SER A 100 -6.43 -4.39 5.34
CA SER A 100 -7.34 -5.20 6.16
C SER A 100 -7.44 -6.60 5.56
N GLY A 101 -7.53 -7.59 6.43
CA GLY A 101 -7.48 -9.00 6.05
C GLY A 101 -7.33 -9.91 7.26
N HIS A 102 -6.92 -11.15 7.03
CA HIS A 102 -6.79 -12.17 8.08
C HIS A 102 -5.65 -13.15 7.82
N LEU A 103 -5.19 -13.81 8.89
CA LEU A 103 -4.19 -14.87 8.81
C LEU A 103 -4.86 -16.24 8.67
N VAL A 104 -4.31 -17.08 7.81
CA VAL A 104 -4.72 -18.47 7.61
C VAL A 104 -3.55 -19.40 7.92
N ASP A 105 -3.80 -20.49 8.64
CA ASP A 105 -2.80 -21.54 8.86
C ASP A 105 -2.39 -22.19 7.53
N VAL A 106 -1.08 -22.38 7.34
CA VAL A 106 -0.53 -23.13 6.23
C VAL A 106 0.51 -24.13 6.73
N PRO A 107 0.68 -25.27 6.02
CA PRO A 107 1.69 -26.27 6.37
C PRO A 107 3.12 -25.73 6.42
#